data_AF-A0AAE9MQS4-F1
#
_entry.id   AF-A0AAE9MQS4-F1
#
_cell.length_a   1.000
_cell.length_b   1.000
_cell.length_c   1.000
_cell.angle_alpha   90.00
_cell.angle_beta   90.00
_cell.angle_gamma   90.00
#
_symmetry.space_group_name_H-M   'P 1'
#
loop_
_entity.id
_entity.type
_entity.pdbx_description
1 polymer ?
#
loop_
_entity_poly.entity_id
_entity_poly.type
_entity_poly.pdbx_seq_one_letter_code
_entity_poly.pdbx_strand_id
1 'polypeptide(L)'
;MIRDRVWEDLCNSFFYEEFLGLYINGKKSTKIIIKIVSISLNIIGLAGWYRYSSLSLVWLILLFLVMVFNWVKDHFVISDEKLFVLDKTHQFYIERSRHLEDLWYDLFEEKITEDQANRKYKKLNNEELNMIKTFRHEKIEGTKKMIAKASQGSYNRLNKYIENGKGK
;
A
#
# COMPACT_ATOMS: atom_id res chain seq x y z
N MET A 1 -5.15 -18.38 24.97
CA MET A 1 -5.31 -18.90 23.59
C MET A 1 -6.00 -17.90 22.65
N ILE A 2 -7.22 -17.43 22.93
CA ILE A 2 -7.86 -16.41 22.07
C ILE A 2 -7.16 -15.05 22.15
N ARG A 3 -6.69 -14.68 23.34
CA ARG A 3 -5.86 -13.49 23.56
C ARG A 3 -4.65 -13.49 22.62
N ASP A 4 -3.83 -14.54 22.65
CA ASP A 4 -2.61 -14.64 21.84
C ASP A 4 -2.90 -14.48 20.33
N ARG A 5 -4.00 -15.07 19.84
CA ARG A 5 -4.43 -14.95 18.44
C ARG A 5 -4.83 -13.53 18.06
N VAL A 6 -5.64 -12.86 18.91
CA VAL A 6 -6.05 -11.47 18.68
C VAL A 6 -4.83 -10.56 18.65
N TRP A 7 -3.86 -10.79 19.54
CA TRP A 7 -2.62 -10.02 19.59
C TRP A 7 -1.73 -10.25 18.34
N GLU A 8 -1.57 -11.50 17.92
CA GLU A 8 -0.82 -11.85 16.72
C GLU A 8 -1.43 -11.19 15.47
N ASP A 9 -2.75 -11.27 15.31
CA ASP A 9 -3.45 -10.65 14.18
C ASP A 9 -3.44 -9.13 14.23
N LEU A 10 -3.42 -8.53 15.42
CA LEU A 10 -3.24 -7.09 15.59
C LEU A 10 -1.84 -6.66 15.11
N CYS A 11 -0.80 -7.39 15.52
CA CYS A 11 0.57 -7.15 15.07
C CYS A 11 0.70 -7.27 13.54
N ASN A 12 0.10 -8.32 12.98
CA ASN A 12 0.06 -8.54 11.53
C ASN A 12 -0.70 -7.40 10.81
N SER A 13 -1.83 -6.96 11.36
CA SER A 13 -2.63 -5.88 10.77
C SER A 13 -1.87 -4.55 10.75
N PHE A 14 -1.14 -4.20 11.82
CA PHE A 14 -0.27 -3.01 11.82
C PHE A 14 0.87 -3.12 10.81
N PHE A 15 1.47 -4.31 10.66
CA PHE A 15 2.48 -4.52 9.62
C PHE A 15 1.89 -4.33 8.23
N TYR A 16 0.72 -4.91 7.93
CA TYR A 16 0.07 -4.77 6.62
C TYR A 16 -0.36 -3.35 6.32
N GLU A 17 -0.89 -2.62 7.31
CA GLU A 17 -1.21 -1.20 7.23
C GLU A 17 0.03 -0.39 6.79
N GLU A 18 1.14 -0.49 7.53
CA GLU A 18 2.38 0.24 7.22
C GLU A 18 2.98 -0.19 5.87
N PHE A 19 2.99 -1.49 5.59
CA PHE A 19 3.51 -2.05 4.35
C PHE A 19 2.75 -1.56 3.13
N LEU A 20 1.41 -1.61 3.17
CA LEU A 20 0.55 -1.15 2.08
C LEU A 20 0.66 0.36 1.91
N GLY A 21 0.70 1.12 3.00
CA GLY A 21 0.91 2.57 2.97
C GLY A 21 2.22 2.94 2.25
N LEU A 22 3.33 2.29 2.61
CA LEU A 22 4.62 2.49 1.95
C LEU A 22 4.59 2.08 0.47
N TYR A 23 3.98 0.94 0.15
CA TYR A 23 3.90 0.45 -1.23
C TYR A 23 3.08 1.39 -2.12
N ILE A 24 1.89 1.81 -1.67
CA ILE A 24 1.01 2.73 -2.40
C ILE A 24 1.71 4.06 -2.63
N ASN A 25 2.33 4.64 -1.60
CA ASN A 25 3.05 5.90 -1.70
C ASN A 25 4.25 5.81 -2.65
N GLY A 26 4.97 4.68 -2.64
CA GLY A 26 6.03 4.39 -3.59
C GLY A 26 5.51 4.40 -5.03
N LYS A 27 4.43 3.67 -5.31
CA LYS A 27 3.83 3.61 -6.65
C LYS A 27 3.25 4.95 -7.12
N LYS A 28 2.57 5.69 -6.25
CA LYS A 28 2.09 7.07 -6.53
C LYS A 28 3.26 7.98 -6.93
N SER A 29 4.37 7.91 -6.18
CA SER A 29 5.58 8.69 -6.47
C SER A 29 6.22 8.31 -7.81
N THR A 30 6.37 7.01 -8.09
CA THR A 30 6.91 6.55 -9.39
C THR A 30 6.04 7.03 -10.57
N LYS A 31 4.71 7.00 -10.42
CA LYS A 31 3.79 7.49 -11.44
C LYS A 31 3.95 8.99 -11.70
N ILE A 32 4.11 9.80 -10.66
CA ILE A 32 4.37 11.24 -10.78
C ILE A 32 5.69 11.49 -11.52
N ILE A 33 6.77 10.78 -11.16
CA ILE A 33 8.08 10.91 -11.81
C ILE A 33 7.99 10.56 -13.30
N ILE A 34 7.36 9.44 -13.66
CA ILE A 34 7.18 9.03 -15.06
C ILE A 34 6.37 10.07 -15.83
N LYS A 35 5.33 10.65 -15.23
CA LYS A 35 4.54 11.71 -15.85
C LYS A 35 5.37 12.95 -16.12
N ILE A 36 6.17 13.40 -15.15
CA ILE A 36 7.07 14.56 -15.30
C ILE A 36 8.06 14.30 -16.44
N VAL A 37 8.75 13.15 -16.42
CA VAL A 37 9.72 12.77 -17.46
C VAL A 37 9.06 12.74 -18.84
N SER A 38 7.85 12.16 -18.95
CA SER A 38 7.12 12.10 -20.23
C SER A 38 6.79 13.49 -20.77
N ILE A 39 6.34 14.40 -19.89
CA ILE A 39 6.03 15.79 -20.28
C ILE A 39 7.30 16.53 -20.72
N SER A 40 8.39 16.41 -19.95
CA SER A 40 9.66 17.03 -20.30
C SER A 40 10.19 16.54 -21.65
N LEU A 41 10.13 15.23 -21.92
CA LEU A 41 10.54 14.65 -23.20
C LEU A 41 9.70 15.19 -24.37
N ASN A 42 8.38 15.33 -24.19
CA ASN A 42 7.51 15.91 -25.22
C ASN A 42 7.86 17.38 -25.52
N ILE A 43 8.11 18.18 -24.48
CA ILE A 43 8.50 19.59 -24.65
C ILE A 43 9.83 19.70 -25.37
N ILE A 44 10.84 18.92 -24.96
CA ILE A 44 12.17 18.89 -25.59
C ILE A 44 12.07 18.45 -27.05
N GLY A 45 11.27 17.42 -27.33
CA GLY A 45 11.05 16.91 -28.69
C GLY A 45 10.45 17.98 -29.61
N LEU A 46 9.41 18.68 -29.15
CA LEU A 46 8.74 19.74 -29.93
C LEU A 46 9.63 20.97 -30.13
N ALA A 47 10.28 21.46 -29.07
CA ALA A 47 11.15 22.62 -29.15
C ALA A 47 12.40 22.35 -30.00
N GLY A 48 12.94 21.14 -29.89
CA GLY A 48 14.08 20.67 -30.65
C GLY A 48 13.79 20.57 -32.14
N TRP A 49 12.64 19.97 -32.51
CA TRP A 49 12.17 19.94 -33.90
C TRP A 49 12.04 21.34 -34.49
N TYR A 50 11.45 22.27 -33.74
CA TYR A 50 11.26 23.66 -34.19
C TYR A 50 12.59 24.40 -34.42
N ARG A 51 13.59 24.19 -33.54
CA ARG A 51 14.88 24.91 -33.60
C ARG A 51 15.85 24.34 -34.64
N TYR A 52 15.84 23.03 -34.86
CA TYR A 52 16.82 22.32 -35.69
C TYR A 52 16.15 21.56 -36.83
N SER A 53 15.37 22.27 -37.64
CA SER A 53 14.61 21.70 -38.77
C SER A 53 15.48 20.97 -39.80
N SER A 54 16.77 21.32 -39.90
CA SER A 54 17.75 20.68 -40.78
C SER A 54 18.09 19.22 -40.40
N LEU A 55 17.82 18.80 -39.16
CA LEU A 55 18.07 17.46 -38.64
C LEU A 55 16.77 16.66 -38.46
N SER A 56 15.84 16.79 -39.40
CA SER A 56 14.47 16.27 -39.30
C SER A 56 14.44 14.76 -39.04
N LEU A 57 15.34 13.98 -39.64
CA LEU A 57 15.46 12.53 -39.41
C LEU A 57 15.81 12.16 -37.96
N VAL A 58 16.73 12.90 -37.33
CA VAL A 58 17.16 12.65 -35.94
C VAL A 58 16.00 12.89 -34.98
N TRP A 59 15.25 13.96 -35.20
CA TRP A 59 14.09 14.27 -34.36
C TRP A 59 12.93 13.29 -34.57
N LEU A 60 12.75 12.76 -35.78
CA LEU A 60 11.72 11.76 -36.06
C LEU A 60 12.00 10.44 -35.33
N ILE A 61 13.27 10.02 -35.29
CA ILE A 61 13.71 8.86 -34.48
C ILE A 61 13.49 9.13 -32.98
N LEU A 62 13.80 10.34 -32.51
CA LEU A 62 13.62 10.71 -31.10
C LEU A 62 12.12 10.73 -30.70
N LEU A 63 11.24 11.27 -31.55
CA LEU A 63 9.79 11.22 -31.33
C LEU A 63 9.27 9.78 -31.32
N PHE A 64 9.77 8.94 -32.21
CA PHE A 64 9.43 7.52 -32.23
C PHE A 64 9.84 6.82 -30.92
N LEU A 65 11.04 7.09 -30.40
CA LEU A 65 11.48 6.56 -29.10
C LEU A 65 10.59 7.02 -27.94
N VAL A 66 10.14 8.29 -27.95
CA VAL A 66 9.20 8.80 -26.95
C VAL A 66 7.84 8.12 -27.05
N MET A 67 7.35 7.84 -28.26
CA MET A 67 6.12 7.05 -28.45
C MET A 67 6.26 5.64 -27.92
N VAL A 68 7.37 4.95 -28.24
CA VAL A 68 7.65 3.60 -27.72
C VAL A 68 7.75 3.61 -26.19
N PHE A 69 8.45 4.58 -25.61
CA PHE A 69 8.52 4.75 -24.16
C PHE A 69 7.13 4.96 -23.53
N ASN A 70 6.29 5.80 -24.14
CA ASN A 70 4.93 6.02 -23.69
C ASN A 70 4.04 4.79 -23.82
N TRP A 71 4.29 3.91 -24.77
CA TRP A 71 3.57 2.64 -24.87
C TRP A 71 4.05 1.64 -23.82
N VAL A 72 5.37 1.51 -23.64
CA VAL A 72 5.98 0.60 -22.67
C VAL A 72 5.61 0.98 -21.23
N LYS A 73 5.54 2.28 -20.89
CA LYS A 73 5.24 2.70 -19.52
C LYS A 73 3.90 2.14 -19.02
N ASP A 74 2.90 1.99 -19.89
CA ASP A 74 1.56 1.54 -19.52
C ASP A 74 1.56 0.07 -19.07
N HIS A 75 2.58 -0.70 -19.46
CA HIS A 75 2.79 -2.07 -18.98
C HIS A 75 3.54 -2.15 -17.64
N PHE A 76 4.37 -1.16 -17.29
CA PHE A 76 5.16 -1.15 -16.05
C PHE A 76 4.52 -0.34 -14.92
N VAL A 77 3.64 0.61 -15.24
CA VAL A 77 2.96 1.47 -14.28
C VAL A 77 1.66 0.81 -13.83
N ILE A 78 1.44 0.79 -12.52
CA ILE A 78 0.18 0.30 -11.95
C ILE A 78 -0.99 1.17 -12.45
N SER A 79 -2.06 0.52 -12.91
CA SER A 79 -3.27 1.24 -13.33
C SER A 79 -3.92 1.96 -12.14
N ASP A 80 -4.67 3.02 -12.42
CA ASP A 80 -5.41 3.75 -11.38
C ASP A 80 -6.44 2.86 -10.68
N GLU A 81 -7.06 1.93 -11.41
CA GLU A 81 -7.97 0.94 -10.84
C GLU A 81 -7.26 0.02 -9.84
N LYS A 82 -6.09 -0.53 -10.20
CA LYS A 82 -5.29 -1.35 -9.29
C LYS A 82 -4.84 -0.55 -8.06
N LEU A 83 -4.45 0.71 -8.25
CA LEU A 83 -4.09 1.60 -7.15
C LEU A 83 -5.27 1.88 -6.22
N PHE A 84 -6.47 2.08 -6.78
CA PHE A 84 -7.70 2.29 -6.01
C PHE A 84 -8.07 1.06 -5.19
N VAL A 85 -7.97 -0.14 -5.78
CA VAL A 85 -8.19 -1.40 -5.06
C VAL A 85 -7.20 -1.55 -3.91
N LEU A 86 -5.92 -1.24 -4.13
CA LEU A 86 -4.91 -1.26 -3.07
C LEU A 86 -5.21 -0.25 -1.95
N ASP A 87 -5.67 0.96 -2.29
CA ASP A 87 -6.07 1.97 -1.32
C ASP A 87 -7.25 1.49 -0.47
N LYS A 88 -8.21 0.78 -1.08
CA LYS A 88 -9.31 0.11 -0.35
C LYS A 88 -8.83 -1.01 0.56
N THR A 89 -7.90 -1.84 0.11
CA THR A 89 -7.28 -2.88 0.96
C THR A 89 -6.51 -2.25 2.14
N HIS A 90 -5.81 -1.15 1.91
CA HIS A 90 -5.12 -0.40 2.96
C HIS A 90 -6.11 0.17 3.99
N GLN A 91 -7.19 0.81 3.53
CA GLN A 91 -8.27 1.30 4.41
C GLN A 91 -8.88 0.17 5.25
N PHE A 92 -9.11 -1.00 4.65
CA PHE A 92 -9.58 -2.17 5.37
C PHE A 92 -8.65 -2.58 6.51
N TYR A 93 -7.33 -2.63 6.28
CA TYR A 93 -6.39 -3.00 7.35
C TYR A 93 -6.29 -1.94 8.46
N ILE A 94 -6.50 -0.65 8.15
CA ILE A 94 -6.63 0.41 9.16
C ILE A 94 -7.87 0.19 10.04
N GLU A 95 -9.01 -0.13 9.44
CA GLU A 95 -10.25 -0.38 10.18
C GLU A 95 -10.16 -1.67 11.00
N ARG A 96 -9.60 -2.73 10.40
CA ARG A 96 -9.35 -4.01 11.06
C ARG A 96 -8.44 -3.83 12.27
N SER A 97 -7.35 -3.07 12.15
CA SER A 97 -6.41 -2.87 13.24
C SER A 97 -7.08 -2.19 14.44
N ARG A 98 -7.94 -1.18 14.18
CA ARG A 98 -8.79 -0.56 15.23
C ARG A 98 -9.75 -1.54 15.88
N HIS A 99 -10.45 -2.37 15.10
CA HIS A 99 -11.38 -3.35 15.67
C HIS A 99 -10.69 -4.45 16.47
N LEU A 100 -9.50 -4.88 16.06
CA LEU A 100 -8.69 -5.84 16.81
C LEU A 100 -8.15 -5.22 18.10
N GLU A 101 -7.78 -3.94 18.06
CA GLU A 101 -7.35 -3.16 19.21
C GLU A 101 -8.49 -3.02 20.25
N ASP A 102 -9.68 -2.62 19.82
CA ASP A 102 -10.87 -2.56 20.69
C ASP A 102 -11.16 -3.93 21.31
N LEU A 103 -11.10 -4.99 20.50
CA LEU A 103 -11.32 -6.37 20.96
C LEU A 103 -10.27 -6.80 21.98
N TRP A 104 -9.01 -6.42 21.76
CA TRP A 104 -7.91 -6.70 22.68
C TRP A 104 -8.09 -5.99 24.01
N TYR A 105 -8.47 -4.72 23.99
CA TYR A 105 -8.75 -3.95 25.21
C TYR A 105 -9.94 -4.52 25.99
N ASP A 106 -11.05 -4.81 25.31
CA ASP A 106 -12.23 -5.43 25.93
C ASP A 106 -11.88 -6.78 26.60
N LEU A 107 -11.01 -7.58 25.97
CA LEU A 107 -10.52 -8.85 26.50
C LEU A 107 -9.58 -8.66 27.71
N PHE A 108 -8.71 -7.66 27.66
CA PHE A 108 -7.72 -7.38 28.71
C PHE A 108 -8.37 -6.82 29.97
N GLU A 109 -9.34 -5.91 29.82
CA GLU A 109 -10.12 -5.34 30.92
C GLU A 109 -11.29 -6.24 31.38
N GLU A 110 -11.36 -7.48 30.85
CA GLU A 110 -12.39 -8.49 31.19
C GLU A 110 -13.84 -7.99 30.99
N LYS A 111 -14.04 -7.01 30.11
CA LYS A 111 -15.36 -6.48 29.73
C LYS A 111 -16.18 -7.50 28.94
N ILE A 112 -15.50 -8.44 28.27
CA ILE A 112 -16.12 -9.50 27.49
C ILE A 112 -15.54 -10.86 27.86
N THR A 113 -16.38 -11.90 27.74
CA THR A 113 -15.93 -13.29 27.95
C THR A 113 -15.16 -13.81 26.74
N GLU A 114 -14.36 -14.87 26.93
CA GLU A 114 -13.63 -15.50 25.81
C GLU A 114 -14.56 -15.98 24.69
N ASP A 115 -15.77 -16.46 25.03
CA ASP A 115 -16.77 -16.87 24.04
C ASP A 115 -17.31 -15.69 23.21
N GLN A 116 -17.54 -14.55 23.85
CA GLN A 116 -17.94 -13.33 23.16
C GLN A 116 -16.81 -12.83 22.26
N ALA A 117 -15.57 -12.87 22.74
CA ALA A 117 -14.40 -12.49 21.96
C ALA A 117 -14.20 -13.40 20.75
N ASN A 118 -14.35 -14.72 20.92
CA ASN A 118 -14.28 -15.68 19.81
C ASN A 118 -15.31 -15.39 18.72
N ARG A 119 -16.54 -15.00 19.09
CA ARG A 119 -17.58 -14.61 18.12
C ARG A 119 -17.21 -13.33 17.36
N LYS A 120 -16.76 -12.29 18.07
CA LYS A 120 -16.29 -11.03 17.46
C LYS A 120 -15.09 -11.29 16.52
N TYR A 121 -14.11 -12.06 16.98
CA TYR A 121 -12.93 -12.42 16.20
C TYR A 121 -13.27 -13.21 14.93
N LYS A 122 -14.16 -14.22 15.01
CA LYS A 122 -14.62 -14.94 13.82
C LYS A 122 -15.30 -14.03 12.80
N LYS A 123 -16.05 -13.02 13.25
CA LYS A 123 -16.66 -12.03 12.38
C LYS A 123 -15.59 -11.25 11.61
N LEU A 124 -14.56 -10.75 12.31
CA LEU A 124 -13.43 -10.05 11.68
C LEU A 124 -12.71 -10.94 10.64
N ASN A 125 -12.51 -12.22 10.93
CA ASN A 125 -11.87 -13.13 9.95
C ASN A 125 -12.75 -13.38 8.72
N ASN A 126 -14.07 -13.48 8.90
CA ASN A 126 -14.98 -13.60 7.76
C ASN A 126 -14.99 -12.34 6.90
N GLU A 127 -14.88 -11.16 7.49
CA GLU A 127 -14.76 -9.89 6.77
C GLU A 127 -13.48 -9.83 5.94
N GLU A 128 -12.35 -10.30 6.49
CA GLU A 128 -11.09 -10.41 5.74
C GLU A 128 -11.20 -11.39 4.56
N LEU A 129 -11.80 -12.55 4.77
CA LEU A 129 -12.04 -13.52 3.68
C LEU A 129 -12.91 -12.92 2.57
N ASN A 130 -13.92 -12.12 2.93
CA ASN A 130 -14.78 -11.45 1.96
C ASN A 130 -14.03 -10.34 1.21
N MET A 131 -13.18 -9.58 1.91
CA MET A 131 -12.30 -8.58 1.31
C MET A 131 -11.37 -9.23 0.28
N ILE A 132 -10.68 -10.32 0.62
CA ILE A 132 -9.76 -11.04 -0.28
C ILE A 132 -10.50 -11.56 -1.54
N LYS A 133 -11.74 -12.03 -1.38
CA LYS A 133 -12.56 -12.49 -2.50
C LYS A 133 -12.99 -11.35 -3.42
N THR A 134 -13.33 -10.20 -2.85
CA THR A 134 -13.89 -9.04 -3.55
C THR A 134 -12.79 -8.26 -4.27
N PHE A 135 -11.70 -8.00 -3.55
CA PHE A 135 -10.55 -7.24 -4.00
C PHE A 135 -9.42 -8.21 -4.31
N ARG A 136 -9.62 -9.09 -5.30
CA ARG A 136 -8.53 -9.92 -5.82
C ARG A 136 -7.41 -9.01 -6.30
N HIS A 137 -6.36 -8.88 -5.51
CA HIS A 137 -5.15 -8.21 -5.92
C HIS A 137 -4.09 -9.24 -6.29
N GLU A 138 -3.26 -8.91 -7.29
CA GLU A 138 -2.05 -9.67 -7.56
C GLU A 138 -1.15 -9.66 -6.31
N LYS A 139 -0.31 -10.68 -6.17
CA LYS A 139 0.63 -10.79 -5.05
C LYS A 139 1.51 -9.54 -5.01
N ILE A 140 1.46 -8.79 -3.91
CA ILE A 140 2.23 -7.57 -3.73
C ILE A 140 3.61 -7.96 -3.19
N GLU A 141 4.64 -7.90 -4.03
CA GLU A 141 6.02 -8.13 -3.60
C GLU A 141 6.71 -6.81 -3.27
N GLY A 142 7.10 -6.68 -2.01
CA GLY A 142 7.84 -5.53 -1.49
C GLY A 142 9.35 -5.74 -1.55
N THR A 143 10.10 -4.63 -1.60
CA THR A 143 11.56 -4.71 -1.44
C THR A 143 11.93 -5.04 0.02
N LYS A 144 13.09 -5.70 0.24
CA LYS A 144 13.60 -5.98 1.59
C LYS A 144 13.65 -4.74 2.49
N LYS A 145 14.03 -3.58 1.93
CA LYS A 145 14.06 -2.30 2.64
C LYS A 145 12.67 -1.85 3.09
N MET A 146 11.66 -2.03 2.23
CA MET A 146 10.28 -1.66 2.55
C MET A 146 9.70 -2.55 3.64
N ILE A 147 9.97 -3.86 3.58
CA ILE A 147 9.58 -4.81 4.64
C ILE A 147 10.22 -4.41 5.96
N ALA A 148 11.54 -4.15 5.98
CA ALA A 148 12.24 -3.73 7.19
C ALA A 148 11.65 -2.42 7.78
N LYS A 149 11.34 -1.45 6.92
CA LYS A 149 10.74 -0.18 7.32
C LYS A 149 9.33 -0.36 7.89
N ALA A 150 8.51 -1.21 7.26
CA ALA A 150 7.18 -1.55 7.74
C ALA A 150 7.24 -2.26 9.10
N SER A 151 8.14 -3.23 9.27
CA SER A 151 8.38 -3.91 10.54
C SER A 151 8.84 -2.95 11.65
N GLN A 152 9.70 -1.98 11.32
CA GLN A 152 10.12 -0.97 12.29
C GLN A 152 8.98 -0.02 12.66
N GLY A 153 8.16 0.39 11.67
CA GLY A 153 6.98 1.23 11.90
C GLY A 153 5.96 0.55 12.80
N SER A 154 5.62 -0.71 12.51
CA SER A 154 4.69 -1.49 13.31
C SER A 154 5.22 -1.74 14.73
N TYR A 155 6.51 -2.06 14.86
CA TYR A 155 7.15 -2.23 16.17
C TYR A 155 7.11 -0.95 17.02
N ASN A 156 7.45 0.21 16.44
CA ASN A 156 7.39 1.48 17.15
C ASN A 156 5.97 1.82 17.63
N ARG A 157 4.96 1.48 16.82
CA ARG A 157 3.55 1.67 17.19
C ARG A 157 3.15 0.74 18.34
N LEU A 158 3.50 -0.54 18.26
CA LEU A 158 3.26 -1.52 19.33
C LEU A 158 3.97 -1.14 20.64
N ASN A 159 5.20 -0.64 20.59
CA ASN A 159 5.90 -0.19 21.79
C ASN A 159 5.21 0.99 22.47
N LYS A 160 4.67 1.95 21.71
CA LYS A 160 3.85 3.03 22.29
C LYS A 160 2.61 2.48 23.01
N TYR A 161 1.98 1.44 22.47
CA TYR A 161 0.85 0.79 23.13
C TYR A 161 1.26 0.12 24.45
N ILE A 162 2.37 -0.59 24.46
CA ILE A 162 2.89 -1.25 25.67
C ILE A 162 3.32 -0.22 26.73
N GLU A 163 3.97 0.87 26.33
CA GLU A 163 4.40 1.94 27.23
C GLU A 163 3.21 2.69 27.82
N ASN A 164 2.21 3.04 27.01
CA ASN A 164 0.98 3.69 27.47
C ASN A 164 0.11 2.77 28.35
N GLY A 165 0.16 1.46 28.13
CA GLY A 165 -0.53 0.46 28.95
C GLY A 165 0.13 0.20 30.31
N LYS A 166 1.42 0.49 30.47
CA LYS A 166 2.16 0.34 31.75
C LYS A 166 2.02 1.53 32.70
N GLY A 167 1.40 2.62 32.25
CA GLY A 167 1.17 3.83 33.04
C GLY A 167 -0.19 3.91 33.75
N LYS A 168 -1.00 2.85 33.71
CA LYS A 168 -2.26 2.68 34.44
C LYS A 168 -2.14 1.48 35.38
#